data_AF-A0A0S2MGQ2-F1
#
_entry.id   AF-A0A0S2MGQ2-F1
#
_cell.length_a   1.000
_cell.length_b   1.000
_cell.length_c   1.000
_cell.angle_alpha   90.00
_cell.angle_beta   90.00
_cell.angle_gamma   90.00
#
_symmetry.space_group_name_H-M   'P 1'
#
loop_
_entity.id
_entity.type
_entity.pdbx_description
1 polymer ?
#
loop_
_entity_poly.entity_id
_entity_poly.type
_entity_poly.pdbx_seq_one_letter_code
_entity_poly.pdbx_strand_id
1 'polypeptide(L)'
;MEKLSVWFCGLYTTPCLTGLLYGYDTVSISGAIDFLQDKYALSPALQGLVISSIMIGGVIGAGFSGFLSDKYGRRRSTGRRAKSSTRPRLLRLLAN
;
A
#
# COMPACT_ATOMS: atom_id res chain seq x y z
N MET A 1 11.50 20.47 18.19
CA MET A 1 10.91 20.91 16.90
C MET A 1 11.47 20.13 15.71
N GLU A 2 12.78 19.93 15.61
CA GLU A 2 13.45 19.28 14.46
C GLU A 2 13.06 17.80 14.26
N LYS A 3 13.01 17.02 15.35
CA LYS A 3 12.59 15.60 15.30
C LYS A 3 11.15 15.42 14.79
N LEU A 4 10.26 16.37 15.08
CA LEU A 4 8.86 16.30 14.63
C LEU A 4 8.77 16.58 13.12
N SER A 5 9.57 17.51 12.60
CA SER A 5 9.64 17.84 11.17
C SER A 5 10.13 16.65 10.31
N VAL A 6 11.16 15.91 10.77
CA VAL A 6 11.65 14.72 10.03
C VAL A 6 10.65 13.57 10.00
N TRP A 7 9.83 13.39 11.05
CA TRP A 7 8.74 12.41 11.03
C TRP A 7 7.66 12.75 10.02
N PHE A 8 7.27 14.03 9.94
CA PHE A 8 6.36 14.51 8.89
C PHE A 8 6.96 14.29 7.49
N CYS A 9 8.21 14.69 7.29
CA CYS A 9 8.88 14.52 5.99
C CYS A 9 8.94 13.04 5.55
N GLY A 10 9.23 12.11 6.47
CA GLY A 10 9.21 10.67 6.17
C GLY A 10 7.82 10.14 5.80
N LEU A 11 6.77 10.63 6.47
CA LEU A 11 5.38 10.28 6.18
C LEU A 11 4.90 10.77 4.81
N TYR A 12 5.40 11.92 4.33
CA TYR A 12 4.99 12.49 3.04
C TYR A 12 5.85 12.01 1.85
N THR A 13 7.15 11.77 2.05
CA THR A 13 8.07 11.40 0.96
C THR A 13 7.79 10.00 0.41
N THR A 14 7.58 9.01 1.29
CA THR A 14 7.34 7.61 0.88
C THR A 14 6.11 7.43 -0.03
N PRO A 15 4.91 7.95 0.31
CA PRO A 15 3.75 7.84 -0.58
C PRO A 15 3.91 8.69 -1.86
N CYS A 16 4.60 9.84 -1.78
CA CYS A 16 4.87 10.66 -2.96
C CYS A 16 5.76 9.93 -3.98
N LEU A 17 6.85 9.31 -3.52
CA LEU A 17 7.75 8.51 -4.35
C LEU A 17 7.04 7.28 -4.91
N THR A 18 6.17 6.64 -4.13
CA THR A 18 5.39 5.49 -4.58
C THR A 18 4.43 5.89 -5.71
N GLY A 19 3.73 7.02 -5.58
CA GLY A 19 2.85 7.54 -6.63
C GLY A 19 3.61 7.93 -7.90
N LEU A 20 4.79 8.54 -7.76
CA LEU A 20 5.65 8.90 -8.89
C LEU A 20 6.14 7.65 -9.64
N LEU A 21 6.62 6.63 -8.92
CA LEU A 21 7.12 5.40 -9.53
C LEU A 21 6.00 4.58 -10.18
N TYR A 22 4.81 4.52 -9.57
CA TYR A 22 3.66 3.83 -10.14
C TYR A 22 3.19 4.48 -11.46
N GLY A 23 3.18 5.81 -11.53
CA GLY A 23 2.86 6.53 -12.77
C GLY A 23 3.91 6.33 -13.87
N TYR A 24 5.19 6.25 -13.50
CA TYR A 24 6.29 6.00 -14.43
C TYR A 24 6.15 4.65 -15.15
N ASP A 25 5.77 3.59 -14.42
CA ASP A 25 5.57 2.25 -14.99
C ASP A 25 4.48 2.26 -16.09
N THR A 26 3.35 2.92 -15.81
CA THR A 26 2.23 3.02 -16.76
C THR A 26 2.60 3.80 -18.03
N VAL A 27 3.33 4.92 -17.88
CA VAL A 27 3.79 5.75 -19.02
C VAL A 27 4.84 5.03 -19.85
N SER A 28 5.77 4.32 -19.20
CA SER A 28 6.81 3.57 -19.90
C SER A 28 6.21 2.44 -20.76
N ILE A 29 5.24 1.70 -20.21
CA ILE A 29 4.55 0.63 -20.95
C ILE A 29 3.80 1.22 -22.14
N SER A 30 3.02 2.31 -21.97
CA SER A 30 2.27 2.88 -23.09
C SER A 30 3.18 3.41 -24.21
N GLY A 31 4.36 3.92 -23.87
CA GLY A 31 5.34 4.42 -24.84
C GLY A 31 6.12 3.32 -25.56
N ALA A 32 6.36 2.18 -24.91
CA ALA A 32 7.12 1.07 -25.49
C ALA A 32 6.26 0.13 -26.34
N ILE A 33 4.95 0.09 -26.12
CA ILE A 33 4.12 -1.00 -26.64
C ILE A 33 3.99 -1.02 -28.17
N ASP A 34 3.98 0.16 -28.78
CA ASP A 34 3.94 0.34 -30.24
C ASP A 34 5.24 -0.17 -30.87
N PHE A 35 6.39 0.12 -30.25
CA PHE A 35 7.69 -0.40 -30.67
C PHE A 35 7.82 -1.92 -30.50
N LEU A 36 7.23 -2.48 -29.45
CA LEU A 36 7.21 -3.94 -29.26
C LEU A 36 6.34 -4.63 -30.32
N GLN A 37 5.23 -4.02 -30.72
CA GLN A 37 4.38 -4.52 -31.80
C GLN A 37 5.15 -4.61 -33.12
N ASP A 38 5.91 -3.56 -33.48
CA ASP A 38 6.71 -3.52 -34.71
C ASP A 38 7.88 -4.51 -34.71
N LYS A 39 8.57 -4.66 -33.57
CA LYS A 39 9.77 -5.52 -33.45
C LYS A 39 9.47 -7.01 -33.47
N TYR A 40 8.33 -7.41 -32.93
CA TYR A 40 8.00 -8.81 -32.69
C TYR A 40 6.73 -9.26 -33.44
N ALA A 41 6.12 -8.39 -34.26
CA ALA A 41 4.89 -8.65 -35.00
C ALA A 41 3.76 -9.24 -34.12
N LEU A 42 3.60 -8.70 -32.90
CA LEU A 42 2.61 -9.21 -31.95
C LEU A 42 1.18 -8.91 -32.44
N SER A 43 0.33 -9.93 -32.43
CA SER A 43 -1.11 -9.74 -32.48
C SER A 43 -1.58 -8.93 -31.26
N PRO A 44 -2.61 -8.06 -31.39
CA PRO A 44 -3.18 -7.28 -30.29
C PRO A 44 -3.56 -8.13 -29.06
N ALA A 45 -3.92 -9.40 -29.27
CA ALA A 45 -4.22 -10.33 -28.19
C ALA A 45 -2.99 -10.65 -27.33
N LEU A 46 -1.81 -10.80 -27.93
CA LEU A 46 -0.57 -11.12 -27.23
C LEU A 46 -0.05 -9.92 -26.43
N GLN A 47 -0.22 -8.71 -26.99
CA GLN A 47 0.08 -7.45 -26.30
C GLN A 47 -0.75 -7.30 -25.02
N GLY A 48 -2.05 -7.57 -25.09
CA GLY A 48 -2.93 -7.58 -23.93
C GLY A 48 -2.53 -8.62 -22.87
N LEU A 49 -2.07 -9.81 -23.29
CA LEU A 49 -1.56 -10.82 -22.37
C LEU A 49 -0.29 -10.36 -21.63
N VAL A 50 0.61 -9.64 -22.31
CA VAL A 50 1.82 -9.09 -21.67
C VAL A 50 1.45 -8.06 -20.62
N ILE A 51 0.64 -7.05 -20.95
CA ILE A 51 0.25 -5.99 -19.99
C ILE A 51 -0.52 -6.58 -18.80
N SER A 52 -1.46 -7.49 -19.06
CA SER A 52 -2.27 -8.09 -18.00
C SER A 52 -1.43 -8.95 -17.05
N SER A 53 -0.37 -9.62 -17.53
CA SER A 53 0.55 -10.36 -16.66
C SER A 53 1.25 -9.47 -15.62
N ILE A 54 1.67 -8.26 -16.02
CA ILE A 54 2.31 -7.27 -15.15
C ILE A 54 1.31 -6.76 -14.10
N MET A 55 0.08 -6.45 -14.54
CA MET A 55 -1.00 -6.01 -13.64
C MET A 55 -1.37 -7.09 -12.62
N ILE A 56 -1.51 -8.35 -13.05
CA ILE A 56 -1.79 -9.49 -12.17
C ILE A 56 -0.66 -9.65 -11.14
N GLY A 57 0.60 -9.54 -11.58
CA GLY A 57 1.76 -9.53 -10.67
C GLY A 57 1.69 -8.42 -9.62
N GLY A 58 1.29 -7.21 -10.02
CA GLY A 58 1.07 -6.08 -9.12
C GLY A 58 -0.02 -6.32 -8.09
N VAL A 59 -1.17 -6.87 -8.51
CA VAL A 59 -2.28 -7.22 -7.60
C VAL A 59 -1.87 -8.27 -6.58
N ILE A 60 -1.18 -9.32 -7.03
CA ILE A 60 -0.65 -10.36 -6.13
C ILE A 60 0.35 -9.76 -5.15
N GLY A 61 1.29 -8.94 -5.62
CA GLY A 61 2.28 -8.27 -4.79
C GLY A 61 1.67 -7.33 -3.75
N ALA A 62 0.66 -6.54 -4.12
CA ALA A 62 -0.07 -5.65 -3.21
C ALA A 62 -0.90 -6.43 -2.18
N GLY A 63 -1.55 -7.52 -2.60
CA GLY A 63 -2.25 -8.42 -1.66
C GLY A 63 -1.29 -9.07 -0.66
N PHE A 64 -0.10 -9.48 -1.13
CA PHE A 64 0.92 -10.09 -0.28
C PHE A 64 1.57 -9.09 0.68
N SER A 65 1.75 -7.82 0.26
CA SER A 65 2.33 -6.78 1.11
C SER A 65 1.44 -6.45 2.32
N GLY A 66 0.10 -6.50 2.16
CA GLY A 66 -0.84 -6.38 3.27
C GLY A 66 -0.73 -7.53 4.26
N PHE A 67 -0.67 -8.78 3.77
CA PHE A 67 -0.48 -9.96 4.62
C PHE A 67 0.88 -9.95 5.35
N LEU A 68 1.94 -9.56 4.64
CA LEU A 68 3.29 -9.44 5.20
C LEU A 68 3.33 -8.33 6.26
N SER A 69 2.66 -7.20 6.02
CA SER A 69 2.55 -6.10 6.97
C SER A 69 1.79 -6.50 8.24
N ASP A 70 0.72 -7.30 8.13
CA ASP A 70 0.01 -7.82 9.31
C ASP A 70 0.89 -8.81 10.11
N LYS A 71 1.68 -9.64 9.43
CA LYS A 71 2.58 -10.62 10.07
C LYS A 71 3.80 -9.98 10.73
N TYR A 72 4.42 -8.98 10.10
CA TYR A 72 5.65 -8.34 10.58
C TYR A 72 5.39 -7.08 11.43
N GLY A 73 4.30 -6.34 11.19
CA GLY A 73 3.93 -5.14 11.96
C GLY A 73 3.33 -5.46 13.34
N ARG A 74 2.72 -6.63 13.50
CA ARG A 74 2.02 -7.02 14.74
C ARG A 74 2.92 -7.53 15.87
N ARG A 75 4.26 -7.43 15.73
CA ARG A 75 5.19 -7.70 16.85
C ARG A 75 5.47 -6.50 17.76
N ARG A 76 4.95 -5.30 17.47
CA ARG A 76 5.08 -4.12 18.36
C ARG A 76 3.78 -3.53 18.91
N SER A 77 2.64 -4.18 18.69
CA SER A 77 1.37 -3.79 19.33
C SER A 77 0.70 -4.99 19.97
N THR A 78 1.44 -5.72 20.80
CA THR A 78 0.85 -6.24 22.04
C THR A 78 0.63 -5.06 23.01
N GLY A 79 -0.15 -4.08 22.57
CA GLY A 79 -0.74 -3.01 23.37
C GLY A 79 -2.23 -3.30 23.39
N ARG A 80 -2.66 -3.99 24.44
CA ARG A 80 -3.98 -4.57 24.60
C ARG A 80 -5.11 -3.58 24.29
N ARG A 81 -6.08 -4.07 23.52
CA ARG A 81 -7.52 -3.77 23.61
C ARG A 81 -7.89 -2.35 24.05
N ALA A 82 -8.35 -1.58 23.08
CA ALA A 82 -9.52 -0.75 23.30
C ALA A 82 -10.69 -1.65 23.77
N LYS A 83 -10.87 -1.77 25.09
CA LYS A 83 -12.15 -2.15 25.68
C LYS A 83 -12.29 -1.51 27.06
N SER A 84 -13.31 -0.67 27.20
CA SER A 84 -13.96 -0.36 28.48
C SER A 84 -13.12 0.38 29.52
N SER A 85 -13.09 1.71 29.44
CA SER A 85 -12.78 2.54 30.62
C SER A 85 -13.67 3.78 30.66
N THR A 86 -14.98 3.56 30.62
CA THR A 86 -15.96 4.59 30.97
C THR A 86 -16.94 3.97 31.96
N ARG A 87 -16.71 4.26 33.26
CA ARG A 87 -17.57 4.09 34.46
C ARG A 87 -17.35 2.84 35.33
N PRO A 88 -16.68 3.03 36.48
CA PRO A 88 -17.20 2.52 37.75
C PRO A 88 -17.24 3.57 38.88
N ARG A 89 -17.32 4.87 38.53
CA ARG A 89 -17.57 5.94 39.53
C ARG A 89 -19.05 6.29 39.71
N LEU A 90 -19.90 6.08 38.70
CA LEU A 90 -21.34 6.37 38.79
C LEU A 90 -22.15 5.27 39.52
N LEU A 91 -21.69 4.02 39.51
CA LEU A 91 -22.35 2.93 40.25
C LEU A 91 -22.12 2.99 41.77
N ARG A 92 -21.11 3.75 42.24
CA ARG A 92 -20.89 3.97 43.68
C ARG A 92 -21.73 5.12 44.27
N LEU A 93 -22.35 5.95 43.41
CA LEU A 93 -23.22 7.05 43.85
C LEU A 93 -24.72 6.69 43.84
N LEU A 94 -25.08 5.50 43.34
CA LEU A 94 -26.45 4.97 43.41
C LEU A 94 -26.63 3.92 44.52
N ALA A 95 -25.56 3.60 45.26
CA ALA A 95 -25.53 2.57 46.29
C ALA A 95 -25.22 3.13 47.70
N ASN A 96 -25.28 4.46 47.87
CA ASN A 96 -25.21 5.19 49.14
C ASN A 96 -26.21 6.34 49.08
#